data_AF-A0A9D4YNA7-F1
#
_entry.id   AF-A0A9D4YNA7-F1
#
_cell.length_a   1.000
_cell.length_b   1.000
_cell.length_c   1.000
_cell.angle_alpha   90.00
_cell.angle_beta   90.00
_cell.angle_gamma   90.00
#
_symmetry.space_group_name_H-M   'P 1'
#
loop_
_entity.id
_entity.type
_entity.pdbx_description
1 polymer ?
#
loop_
_entity_poly.entity_id
_entity_poly.type
_entity_poly.pdbx_seq_one_letter_code
_entity_poly.pdbx_strand_id
1 'polypeptide(L)'
;MLKKDGKDIPTKAGTKTNPKSQKEVPGQMLDKASKEIPTTSGTKSQIMMRLEKMVEESDIMHGAIRSVDMDEGVFGIAHSELIAKEDMQQLFEHKELGIAVIHTYIWYMYDTLMRGTELCNRFNFIVASRINTTFITKNPTSVMNELVDRFMVAGDNTTPSLYFLPFNSGNGGHWVLVAMDLSRLMVYYLDSLPGDWSKYPSMKKTVDAAILKFRSKKNYRNRKDITWVRVQCPQQNNSIDCGFFVLRFMRDIIALNLPIDTNVGIGPVATTEDGSVNDTVRRPMRTKKLPSKYKDHIVYK
;
A
#
# COMPACT_ATOMS: atom_id res chain seq x y z
N MET A 1 64.81 13.10 33.67
CA MET A 1 66.18 12.55 33.73
C MET A 1 66.18 11.25 32.92
N LEU A 2 66.72 11.22 31.69
CA LEU A 2 68.11 10.79 31.34
C LEU A 2 68.36 9.34 31.79
N LYS A 3 68.84 8.33 31.04
CA LYS A 3 69.40 8.03 29.69
C LYS A 3 69.28 6.47 29.59
N LYS A 4 68.93 5.85 28.46
CA LYS A 4 69.77 5.36 27.33
C LYS A 4 70.89 4.36 27.69
N ASP A 5 70.97 3.30 26.87
CA ASP A 5 72.14 2.57 26.31
C ASP A 5 72.06 1.02 26.51
N GLY A 6 72.34 0.13 25.54
CA GLY A 6 73.04 0.23 24.25
C GLY A 6 72.42 -0.66 23.14
N LYS A 7 72.62 -0.41 21.83
CA LYS A 7 73.83 -0.56 20.96
C LYS A 7 74.19 -2.04 20.70
N ASP A 8 74.42 -2.60 19.50
CA ASP A 8 74.78 -2.20 18.11
C ASP A 8 74.33 -3.33 17.12
N ILE A 9 73.80 -3.16 15.88
CA ILE A 9 74.36 -2.83 14.51
C ILE A 9 75.49 -3.81 14.05
N PRO A 10 75.47 -4.46 12.83
CA PRO A 10 75.47 -3.81 11.48
C PRO A 10 74.68 -4.49 10.32
N THR A 11 73.94 -3.77 9.45
CA THR A 11 74.27 -3.03 8.20
C THR A 11 74.90 -3.80 7.01
N LYS A 12 74.14 -3.86 5.89
CA LYS A 12 74.53 -3.63 4.47
C LYS A 12 73.24 -3.65 3.62
N ALA A 13 72.67 -2.52 3.18
CA ALA A 13 73.03 -1.62 2.07
C ALA A 13 72.86 -2.22 0.66
N GLY A 14 71.85 -1.73 -0.08
CA GLY A 14 71.60 -2.00 -1.50
C GLY A 14 70.34 -1.28 -2.00
N THR A 15 70.51 -0.06 -2.51
CA THR A 15 69.46 0.87 -2.97
C THR A 15 69.14 0.68 -4.47
N LYS A 16 67.93 1.14 -4.89
CA LYS A 16 67.38 1.45 -6.23
C LYS A 16 66.21 0.52 -6.57
N THR A 17 65.03 0.90 -7.05
CA THR A 17 64.44 2.13 -7.63
C THR A 17 62.91 1.87 -7.74
N ASN A 18 62.06 2.87 -7.55
CA ASN A 18 60.59 2.81 -7.74
C ASN A 18 60.26 3.04 -9.24
N PRO A 19 59.15 2.50 -9.82
CA PRO A 19 57.90 3.29 -9.83
C PRO A 19 56.57 2.49 -9.89
N LYS A 20 55.48 3.24 -9.66
CA LYS A 20 54.05 2.91 -9.78
C LYS A 20 53.65 2.29 -11.14
N SER A 21 52.68 1.36 -11.11
CA SER A 21 51.71 1.07 -12.21
C SER A 21 50.51 0.32 -11.60
N GLN A 22 49.32 0.91 -11.42
CA GLN A 22 48.21 0.93 -12.40
C GLN A 22 48.23 -0.25 -13.38
N LYS A 23 47.20 -1.11 -13.30
CA LYS A 23 46.84 -2.02 -14.40
C LYS A 23 45.38 -1.83 -14.74
N GLU A 24 45.18 -1.28 -15.93
CA GLU A 24 43.95 -1.29 -16.70
C GLU A 24 43.70 -2.65 -17.38
N VAL A 25 42.46 -2.75 -17.85
CA VAL A 25 41.71 -3.81 -18.53
C VAL A 25 42.36 -4.29 -19.85
N PRO A 26 42.07 -5.54 -20.28
CA PRO A 26 41.83 -5.79 -21.70
C PRO A 26 40.42 -6.35 -21.96
N GLY A 27 39.72 -5.73 -22.91
CA GLY A 27 38.39 -6.11 -23.36
C GLY A 27 38.37 -7.02 -24.59
N GLN A 28 37.13 -7.46 -24.89
CA GLN A 28 36.60 -7.99 -26.17
C GLN A 28 37.13 -9.36 -26.63
N MET A 29 36.34 -10.31 -27.15
CA MET A 29 34.97 -10.33 -27.67
C MET A 29 34.59 -11.80 -27.95
N LEU A 30 33.31 -12.19 -27.76
CA LEU A 30 32.48 -13.01 -28.68
C LEU A 30 31.29 -13.66 -27.92
N ASP A 31 30.20 -12.91 -27.92
CA ASP A 31 28.90 -13.26 -28.52
C ASP A 31 28.23 -14.65 -28.30
N LYS A 32 26.90 -14.57 -28.15
CA LYS A 32 25.88 -15.64 -28.19
C LYS A 32 25.60 -16.44 -26.91
N ALA A 33 24.75 -15.86 -26.06
CA ALA A 33 23.48 -16.48 -25.65
C ALA A 33 22.61 -15.43 -24.94
N SER A 34 22.00 -14.52 -25.70
CA SER A 34 20.85 -13.75 -25.23
C SER A 34 19.73 -14.74 -24.93
N LYS A 35 19.64 -15.22 -23.68
CA LYS A 35 18.41 -15.79 -23.18
C LYS A 35 17.44 -14.63 -23.03
N GLU A 36 16.60 -14.47 -24.03
CA GLU A 36 15.43 -13.60 -24.03
C GLU A 36 14.76 -13.69 -22.66
N ILE A 37 14.80 -12.58 -21.92
CA ILE A 37 13.92 -12.36 -20.78
C ILE A 37 12.52 -12.33 -21.39
N PRO A 38 11.58 -13.20 -20.98
CA PRO A 38 10.23 -13.18 -21.54
C PRO A 38 9.62 -11.80 -21.33
N THR A 39 9.45 -11.07 -22.42
CA THR A 39 8.66 -9.84 -22.44
C THR A 39 7.21 -10.26 -22.22
N THR A 40 6.76 -10.28 -20.97
CA THR A 40 5.37 -10.62 -20.65
C THR A 40 4.46 -9.57 -21.28
N SER A 41 3.84 -9.96 -22.39
CA SER A 41 2.76 -9.23 -23.03
C SER A 41 1.67 -8.94 -21.99
N GLY A 42 1.05 -7.76 -22.10
CA GLY A 42 0.13 -7.19 -21.12
C GLY A 42 -1.03 -8.13 -20.78
N THR A 43 -0.90 -8.83 -19.67
CA THR A 43 -2.02 -9.58 -19.08
C THR A 43 -2.85 -8.59 -18.28
N LYS A 44 -4.14 -8.53 -18.58
CA LYS A 44 -5.12 -7.73 -17.84
C LYS A 44 -5.04 -8.11 -16.35
N SER A 45 -5.06 -7.11 -15.46
CA SER A 45 -5.07 -7.40 -14.01
C SER A 45 -6.24 -8.32 -13.68
N GLN A 46 -6.02 -9.34 -12.85
CA GLN A 46 -7.06 -10.31 -12.49
C GLN A 46 -8.31 -9.64 -11.91
N ILE A 47 -8.14 -8.48 -11.25
CA ILE A 47 -9.27 -7.71 -10.75
C ILE A 47 -10.12 -7.11 -11.87
N MET A 48 -9.48 -6.60 -12.93
CA MET A 48 -10.21 -6.06 -14.07
C MET A 48 -10.95 -7.20 -14.78
N MET A 49 -10.35 -8.39 -14.86
CA MET A 49 -11.04 -9.55 -15.41
C MET A 49 -12.26 -9.96 -14.56
N ARG A 50 -12.17 -9.95 -13.23
CA ARG A 50 -13.29 -10.35 -12.35
C ARG A 50 -14.38 -9.28 -12.28
N LEU A 51 -14.01 -8.00 -12.29
CA LEU A 51 -14.95 -6.88 -12.38
C LEU A 51 -15.65 -6.82 -13.73
N GLU A 52 -14.93 -7.10 -14.82
CA GLU A 52 -15.55 -7.21 -16.13
C GLU A 52 -16.44 -8.42 -16.23
N LYS A 53 -16.05 -9.57 -15.68
CA LYS A 53 -16.92 -10.72 -15.57
C LYS A 53 -18.19 -10.39 -14.77
N MET A 54 -18.05 -9.69 -13.64
CA MET A 54 -19.20 -9.20 -12.86
C MET A 54 -20.09 -8.28 -13.69
N VAL A 55 -19.49 -7.39 -14.49
CA VAL A 55 -20.20 -6.52 -15.42
C VAL A 55 -20.89 -7.31 -16.53
N GLU A 56 -20.22 -8.27 -17.17
CA GLU A 56 -20.73 -9.13 -18.24
C GLU A 56 -21.86 -10.04 -17.76
N GLU A 57 -21.75 -10.57 -16.54
CA GLU A 57 -22.76 -11.39 -15.88
C GLU A 57 -23.88 -10.54 -15.24
N SER A 58 -23.86 -9.23 -15.44
CA SER A 58 -24.85 -8.30 -14.91
C SER A 58 -25.39 -7.37 -15.98
N ASP A 59 -26.47 -6.67 -15.65
CA ASP A 59 -27.00 -5.58 -16.47
C ASP A 59 -26.57 -4.21 -15.90
N ILE A 60 -25.44 -4.16 -15.16
CA ILE A 60 -24.98 -2.95 -14.44
C ILE A 60 -24.75 -1.80 -15.42
N MET A 61 -24.16 -2.08 -16.58
CA MET A 61 -23.89 -1.04 -17.59
C MET A 61 -25.16 -0.48 -18.23
N HIS A 62 -26.30 -1.12 -18.00
CA HIS A 62 -27.64 -0.75 -18.44
C HIS A 62 -28.52 -0.24 -17.29
N GLY A 63 -27.93 0.00 -16.11
CA GLY A 63 -28.59 0.63 -14.97
C GLY A 63 -28.99 -0.32 -13.85
N ALA A 64 -28.66 -1.61 -13.92
CA ALA A 64 -28.87 -2.50 -12.79
C ALA A 64 -27.90 -2.19 -11.63
N ILE A 65 -28.36 -2.49 -10.42
CA ILE A 65 -27.57 -2.41 -9.20
C ILE A 65 -27.27 -3.84 -8.74
N ARG A 66 -26.04 -4.11 -8.32
CA ARG A 66 -25.64 -5.38 -7.72
C ARG A 66 -25.28 -5.18 -6.25
N SER A 67 -25.68 -6.14 -5.41
CA SER A 67 -25.12 -6.26 -4.06
C SER A 67 -23.86 -7.10 -4.11
N VAL A 68 -22.80 -6.62 -3.47
CA VAL A 68 -21.59 -7.37 -3.16
C VAL A 68 -21.64 -7.69 -1.67
N ASP A 69 -21.99 -8.94 -1.36
CA ASP A 69 -22.11 -9.41 0.01
C ASP A 69 -20.76 -9.93 0.52
N MET A 70 -20.31 -9.38 1.64
CA MET A 70 -19.01 -9.64 2.25
C MET A 70 -19.22 -10.29 3.61
N ASP A 71 -18.64 -11.47 3.79
CA ASP A 71 -18.69 -12.20 5.04
C ASP A 71 -17.88 -11.51 6.16
N GLU A 72 -18.12 -11.93 7.41
CA GLU A 72 -17.45 -11.40 8.60
C GLU A 72 -15.92 -11.52 8.54
N GLY A 73 -15.37 -12.43 7.74
CA GLY A 73 -13.93 -12.62 7.59
C GLY A 73 -13.22 -11.40 7.00
N VAL A 74 -13.90 -10.57 6.20
CA VAL A 74 -13.30 -9.39 5.54
C VAL A 74 -13.14 -8.24 6.53
N PHE A 75 -14.26 -7.80 7.11
CA PHE A 75 -14.34 -6.59 7.93
C PHE A 75 -14.55 -6.85 9.42
N GLY A 76 -14.58 -8.11 9.86
CA GLY A 76 -14.95 -8.49 11.23
C GLY A 76 -16.46 -8.40 11.49
N ILE A 77 -17.24 -8.00 10.49
CA ILE A 77 -18.70 -7.90 10.48
C ILE A 77 -19.19 -8.20 9.08
N ALA A 78 -20.39 -8.78 8.95
CA ALA A 78 -21.03 -8.90 7.65
C ALA A 78 -21.32 -7.50 7.11
N HIS A 79 -20.99 -7.27 5.84
CA HIS A 79 -21.14 -5.99 5.18
C HIS A 79 -21.59 -6.24 3.74
N SER A 80 -22.48 -5.41 3.24
CA SER A 80 -22.93 -5.45 1.84
C SER A 80 -22.70 -4.09 1.21
N GLU A 81 -22.22 -4.07 -0.02
CA GLU A 81 -22.03 -2.85 -0.79
C GLU A 81 -22.85 -2.91 -2.08
N LEU A 82 -23.56 -1.82 -2.39
CA LEU A 82 -24.27 -1.71 -3.65
C LEU A 82 -23.34 -1.11 -4.70
N ILE A 83 -23.24 -1.78 -5.84
CA ILE A 83 -22.41 -1.35 -6.98
C ILE A 83 -23.32 -1.04 -8.16
N ALA A 84 -23.21 0.19 -8.64
CA ALA A 84 -23.90 0.67 -9.83
C ALA A 84 -22.91 0.95 -10.97
N LYS A 85 -23.45 1.40 -12.09
CA LYS A 85 -22.66 1.77 -13.28
C LYS A 85 -21.59 2.80 -12.95
N GLU A 86 -21.94 3.79 -12.13
CA GLU A 86 -21.09 4.93 -11.79
C GLU A 86 -19.83 4.46 -11.03
N ASP A 87 -19.96 3.47 -10.15
CA ASP A 87 -18.83 2.87 -9.42
C ASP A 87 -17.89 2.13 -10.38
N MET A 88 -18.45 1.39 -11.34
CA MET A 88 -17.65 0.70 -12.35
C MET A 88 -16.92 1.69 -13.26
N GLN A 89 -17.57 2.80 -13.62
CA GLN A 89 -16.95 3.86 -14.42
C GLN A 89 -15.78 4.51 -13.69
N GLN A 90 -15.78 4.58 -12.36
CA GLN A 90 -14.63 5.12 -11.63
C GLN A 90 -13.35 4.33 -11.92
N LEU A 91 -13.46 3.00 -12.06
CA LEU A 91 -12.33 2.14 -12.42
C LEU A 91 -12.01 2.18 -13.92
N PHE A 92 -13.02 2.07 -14.78
CA PHE A 92 -12.81 1.99 -16.24
C PHE A 92 -12.34 3.31 -16.87
N GLU A 93 -12.82 4.42 -16.33
CA GLU A 93 -12.53 5.77 -16.84
C GLU A 93 -11.46 6.48 -15.99
N HIS A 94 -10.86 5.78 -15.02
CA HIS A 94 -9.81 6.30 -14.15
C HIS A 94 -10.23 7.62 -13.46
N LYS A 95 -11.32 7.56 -12.70
CA LYS A 95 -11.84 8.69 -11.92
C LYS A 95 -11.55 8.50 -10.43
N GLU A 96 -11.80 9.54 -9.65
CA GLU A 96 -11.73 9.48 -8.20
C GLU A 96 -12.62 8.33 -7.65
N LEU A 97 -12.06 7.54 -6.74
CA LEU A 97 -12.72 6.35 -6.22
C LEU A 97 -13.65 6.68 -5.05
N GLY A 98 -14.86 6.12 -5.10
CA GLY A 98 -15.81 6.10 -4.02
C GLY A 98 -15.58 4.96 -3.04
N ILE A 99 -16.24 5.05 -1.88
CA ILE A 99 -16.17 4.05 -0.81
C ILE A 99 -16.56 2.66 -1.33
N ALA A 100 -17.59 2.56 -2.17
CA ALA A 100 -18.11 1.30 -2.67
C ALA A 100 -17.06 0.53 -3.50
N VAL A 101 -16.30 1.25 -4.33
CA VAL A 101 -15.19 0.69 -5.10
C VAL A 101 -14.04 0.25 -4.20
N ILE A 102 -13.68 1.06 -3.19
CA ILE A 102 -12.63 0.70 -2.23
C ILE A 102 -12.99 -0.59 -1.47
N HIS A 103 -14.23 -0.70 -0.96
CA HIS A 103 -14.70 -1.90 -0.26
C HIS A 103 -14.71 -3.13 -1.17
N THR A 104 -15.21 -2.98 -2.40
CA THR A 104 -15.23 -4.09 -3.38
C THR A 104 -13.81 -4.58 -3.71
N TYR A 105 -12.85 -3.66 -3.82
CA TYR A 105 -11.45 -4.02 -3.99
C TYR A 105 -10.90 -4.79 -2.78
N ILE A 106 -11.19 -4.34 -1.56
CA ILE A 106 -10.77 -5.01 -0.33
C ILE A 106 -11.32 -6.44 -0.29
N TRP A 107 -12.60 -6.62 -0.57
CA TRP A 107 -13.23 -7.94 -0.66
C TRP A 107 -12.54 -8.83 -1.71
N TYR A 108 -12.31 -8.31 -2.91
CA TYR A 108 -11.60 -9.02 -3.96
C TYR A 108 -10.19 -9.44 -3.52
N MET A 109 -9.43 -8.52 -2.93
CA MET A 109 -8.07 -8.75 -2.48
C MET A 109 -8.04 -9.78 -1.34
N TYR A 110 -9.00 -9.71 -0.41
CA TYR A 110 -9.17 -10.71 0.63
C TYR A 110 -9.45 -12.09 0.03
N ASP A 111 -10.42 -12.20 -0.88
CA ASP A 111 -10.81 -13.45 -1.53
C ASP A 111 -9.66 -14.09 -2.33
N THR A 112 -8.83 -13.27 -2.97
CA THR A 112 -7.80 -13.75 -3.91
C THR A 112 -6.42 -13.95 -3.28
N LEU A 113 -6.04 -13.15 -2.28
CA LEU A 113 -4.71 -13.20 -1.69
C LEU A 113 -4.71 -13.81 -0.28
N MET A 114 -5.81 -13.66 0.46
CA MET A 114 -5.80 -13.94 1.91
C MET A 114 -6.63 -15.16 2.29
N ARG A 115 -7.81 -15.34 1.68
CA ARG A 115 -8.76 -16.39 2.05
C ARG A 115 -8.10 -17.77 2.01
N GLY A 116 -8.20 -18.50 3.13
CA GLY A 116 -7.60 -19.83 3.27
C GLY A 116 -6.08 -19.83 3.51
N THR A 117 -5.47 -18.68 3.78
CA THR A 117 -4.05 -18.53 4.12
C THR A 117 -3.86 -17.92 5.52
N GLU A 118 -2.65 -18.04 6.07
CA GLU A 118 -2.24 -17.38 7.33
C GLU A 118 -2.34 -15.85 7.28
N LEU A 119 -2.44 -15.24 6.09
CA LEU A 119 -2.55 -13.79 5.95
C LEU A 119 -3.84 -13.25 6.58
N CYS A 120 -4.91 -14.04 6.67
CA CYS A 120 -6.15 -13.66 7.36
C CYS A 120 -5.95 -13.41 8.86
N ASN A 121 -4.94 -14.04 9.49
CA ASN A 121 -4.62 -13.82 10.90
C ASN A 121 -3.81 -12.52 11.10
N ARG A 122 -3.06 -12.12 10.07
CA ARG A 122 -2.13 -10.99 10.10
C ARG A 122 -2.77 -9.68 9.62
N PHE A 123 -3.58 -9.67 8.58
CA PHE A 123 -4.11 -8.43 8.00
C PHE A 123 -5.61 -8.30 8.20
N ASN A 124 -6.04 -7.15 8.70
CA ASN A 124 -7.42 -6.88 9.06
C ASN A 124 -7.88 -5.57 8.43
N PHE A 125 -9.10 -5.52 7.90
CA PHE A 125 -9.65 -4.29 7.30
C PHE A 125 -10.71 -3.65 8.19
N ILE A 126 -10.76 -2.34 8.15
CA ILE A 126 -11.78 -1.50 8.80
C ILE A 126 -12.68 -0.90 7.72
N VAL A 127 -13.98 -0.87 7.99
CA VAL A 127 -15.00 -0.35 7.06
C VAL A 127 -14.88 1.17 6.93
N ALA A 128 -14.47 1.66 5.76
CA ALA A 128 -14.22 3.09 5.51
C ALA A 128 -15.51 3.94 5.60
N SER A 129 -16.67 3.36 5.25
CA SER A 129 -17.96 4.08 5.36
C SER A 129 -18.32 4.44 6.80
N ARG A 130 -17.78 3.74 7.81
CA ARG A 130 -18.06 4.01 9.23
C ARG A 130 -17.09 5.01 9.85
N ILE A 131 -15.93 5.23 9.22
CA ILE A 131 -14.80 5.93 9.81
C ILE A 131 -14.22 6.93 8.81
N ASN A 132 -14.85 8.10 8.76
CA ASN A 132 -14.40 9.24 7.95
C ASN A 132 -14.53 10.54 8.75
N THR A 133 -13.99 11.63 8.20
CA THR A 133 -14.02 12.95 8.86
C THR A 133 -15.42 13.36 9.28
N THR A 134 -16.43 13.16 8.43
CA THR A 134 -17.81 13.57 8.71
C THR A 134 -18.38 12.85 9.93
N PHE A 135 -18.20 11.54 10.04
CA PHE A 135 -18.65 10.79 11.21
C PHE A 135 -17.85 11.09 12.46
N ILE A 136 -16.54 11.28 12.34
CA ILE A 136 -15.68 11.65 13.47
C ILE A 136 -16.11 12.99 14.06
N THR A 137 -16.40 13.99 13.21
CA THR A 137 -16.85 15.30 13.68
C THR A 137 -18.22 15.24 14.34
N LYS A 138 -19.15 14.42 13.81
CA LYS A 138 -20.51 14.32 14.36
C LYS A 138 -20.56 13.48 15.65
N ASN A 139 -19.92 12.31 15.65
CA ASN A 139 -20.07 11.28 16.69
C ASN A 139 -18.74 10.58 17.02
N PRO A 140 -17.72 11.30 17.54
CA PRO A 140 -16.37 10.75 17.73
C PRO A 140 -16.33 9.53 18.65
N THR A 141 -17.17 9.49 19.69
CA THR A 141 -17.27 8.35 20.61
C THR A 141 -17.80 7.10 19.90
N SER A 142 -18.77 7.26 19.00
CA SER A 142 -19.32 6.14 18.23
C SER A 142 -18.26 5.56 17.30
N VAL A 143 -17.56 6.43 16.55
CA VAL A 143 -16.50 6.01 15.64
C VAL A 143 -15.35 5.33 16.38
N MET A 144 -14.98 5.85 17.56
CA MET A 144 -13.98 5.24 18.42
C MET A 144 -14.41 3.86 18.93
N ASN A 145 -15.70 3.65 19.23
CA ASN A 145 -16.21 2.33 19.60
C ASN A 145 -16.19 1.35 18.41
N GLU A 146 -16.53 1.78 17.19
CA GLU A 146 -16.44 0.94 15.99
C GLU A 146 -15.01 0.42 15.76
N LEU A 147 -13.99 1.28 15.94
CA LEU A 147 -12.58 0.85 15.91
C LEU A 147 -12.29 -0.19 16.98
N VAL A 148 -12.71 0.07 18.22
CA VAL A 148 -12.48 -0.84 19.35
C VAL A 148 -13.14 -2.18 19.10
N ASP A 149 -14.37 -2.20 18.60
CA ASP A 149 -15.09 -3.44 18.33
C ASP A 149 -14.36 -4.23 17.25
N ARG A 150 -13.88 -3.57 16.18
CA ARG A 150 -13.04 -4.23 15.17
C ARG A 150 -11.74 -4.80 15.74
N PHE A 151 -11.07 -4.07 16.64
CA PHE A 151 -9.85 -4.56 17.31
C PHE A 151 -10.11 -5.76 18.23
N MET A 152 -11.35 -5.89 18.75
CA MET A 152 -11.74 -6.97 19.64
C MET A 152 -12.14 -8.25 18.90
N VAL A 153 -12.53 -8.16 17.63
CA VAL A 153 -12.73 -9.31 16.73
C VAL A 153 -11.36 -9.92 16.45
N ALA A 154 -10.95 -10.84 17.33
CA ALA A 154 -9.59 -11.33 17.44
C ALA A 154 -9.24 -12.36 16.36
N GLY A 155 -8.07 -12.21 15.73
CA GLY A 155 -7.22 -13.37 15.42
C GLY A 155 -6.63 -13.91 16.73
N ASP A 156 -6.11 -15.14 16.75
CA ASP A 156 -5.77 -15.93 17.96
C ASP A 156 -4.68 -15.35 18.93
N ASN A 157 -4.32 -14.07 18.81
CA ASN A 157 -3.27 -13.35 19.54
C ASN A 157 -1.86 -13.92 19.37
N THR A 158 -1.65 -14.91 18.50
CA THR A 158 -0.32 -15.52 18.31
C THR A 158 0.48 -14.83 17.20
N THR A 159 -0.19 -14.20 16.23
CA THR A 159 0.45 -13.43 15.15
C THR A 159 0.22 -11.93 15.31
N PRO A 160 1.27 -11.08 15.16
CA PRO A 160 1.09 -9.63 15.08
C PRO A 160 0.13 -9.26 13.95
N SER A 161 -1.00 -8.63 14.30
CA SER A 161 -2.00 -8.21 13.33
C SER A 161 -1.87 -6.72 13.01
N LEU A 162 -2.02 -6.40 11.72
CA LEU A 162 -2.05 -5.04 11.19
C LEU A 162 -3.47 -4.71 10.73
N TYR A 163 -3.99 -3.57 11.18
CA TYR A 163 -5.33 -3.11 10.86
C TYR A 163 -5.27 -1.96 9.85
N PHE A 164 -5.87 -2.14 8.69
CA PHE A 164 -5.94 -1.15 7.62
C PHE A 164 -7.24 -0.37 7.68
N LEU A 165 -7.10 0.95 7.80
CA LEU A 165 -8.18 1.94 7.66
C LEU A 165 -7.91 2.79 6.42
N PRO A 166 -8.58 2.51 5.28
CA PRO A 166 -8.74 3.49 4.23
C PRO A 166 -9.56 4.65 4.80
N PHE A 167 -8.94 5.81 4.93
CA PHE A 167 -9.58 7.00 5.50
C PHE A 167 -9.83 8.02 4.41
N ASN A 168 -11.08 8.45 4.28
CA ASN A 168 -11.45 9.55 3.40
C ASN A 168 -11.60 10.83 4.20
N SER A 169 -11.00 11.92 3.71
CA SER A 169 -11.05 13.23 4.38
C SER A 169 -12.43 13.89 4.37
N GLY A 170 -13.41 13.34 3.64
CA GLY A 170 -14.73 13.93 3.43
C GLY A 170 -14.67 15.01 2.36
N ASN A 171 -14.88 16.27 2.75
CA ASN A 171 -14.88 17.40 1.81
C ASN A 171 -13.55 17.49 1.06
N GLY A 172 -13.59 17.30 -0.26
CA GLY A 172 -12.42 17.28 -1.14
C GLY A 172 -11.84 15.89 -1.43
N GLY A 173 -12.44 14.81 -0.91
CA GLY A 173 -12.30 13.47 -1.50
C GLY A 173 -10.94 12.77 -1.34
N HIS A 174 -10.04 13.27 -0.49
CA HIS A 174 -8.70 12.71 -0.39
C HIS A 174 -8.69 11.40 0.41
N TRP A 175 -8.11 10.37 -0.19
CA TRP A 175 -7.90 9.06 0.42
C TRP A 175 -6.49 8.90 0.95
N VAL A 176 -6.40 8.42 2.19
CA VAL A 176 -5.14 8.02 2.83
C VAL A 176 -5.30 6.65 3.45
N LEU A 177 -4.19 5.96 3.72
CA LEU A 177 -4.20 4.69 4.44
C LEU A 177 -3.57 4.87 5.82
N VAL A 178 -4.32 4.49 6.85
CA VAL A 178 -3.83 4.38 8.22
C VAL A 178 -3.70 2.90 8.55
N ALA A 179 -2.48 2.42 8.79
CA ALA A 179 -2.21 1.05 9.21
C ALA A 179 -1.78 1.00 10.68
N MET A 180 -2.42 0.16 11.49
CA MET A 180 -2.23 0.13 12.95
C MET A 180 -1.71 -1.21 13.42
N ASP A 181 -0.56 -1.21 14.08
CA ASP A 181 -0.04 -2.36 14.83
C ASP A 181 -0.30 -2.14 16.32
N LEU A 182 -1.35 -2.80 16.81
CA LEU A 182 -1.82 -2.66 18.18
C LEU A 182 -0.86 -3.28 19.20
N SER A 183 0.00 -4.21 18.77
CA SER A 183 0.97 -4.89 19.63
C SER A 183 2.19 -4.01 19.90
N ARG A 184 2.69 -3.34 18.85
CA ARG A 184 3.84 -2.42 18.90
C ARG A 184 3.45 -1.00 19.28
N LEU A 185 2.15 -0.67 19.25
CA LEU A 185 1.63 0.70 19.38
C LEU A 185 2.18 1.65 18.32
N MET A 186 2.23 1.14 17.10
CA MET A 186 2.68 1.88 15.92
C MET A 186 1.49 2.17 15.02
N VAL A 187 1.40 3.41 14.57
CA VAL A 187 0.43 3.83 13.55
C VAL A 187 1.21 4.37 12.36
N TYR A 188 1.02 3.75 11.22
CA TYR A 188 1.66 4.10 9.96
C TYR A 188 0.68 4.89 9.11
N TYR A 189 1.09 6.09 8.71
CA TYR A 189 0.34 6.99 7.85
C TYR A 189 0.96 6.97 6.45
N LEU A 190 0.17 6.49 5.48
CA LEU A 190 0.56 6.41 4.08
C LEU A 190 -0.33 7.34 3.25
N ASP A 191 0.32 8.26 2.54
CA ASP A 191 -0.33 9.33 1.79
C ASP A 191 0.43 9.55 0.47
N SER A 192 -0.31 9.55 -0.64
CA SER A 192 0.20 9.84 -1.98
C SER A 192 0.44 11.33 -2.20
N LEU A 193 -0.02 12.19 -1.29
CA LEU A 193 0.29 13.62 -1.27
C LEU A 193 1.30 13.98 -0.17
N PRO A 194 2.01 15.11 -0.33
CA PRO A 194 2.94 15.57 0.69
C PRO A 194 2.20 16.02 1.96
N GLY A 195 2.78 15.70 3.12
CA GLY A 195 2.25 16.04 4.44
C GLY A 195 2.06 14.80 5.33
N ASP A 196 1.53 15.02 6.53
CA ASP A 196 1.27 13.97 7.50
C ASP A 196 -0.12 14.13 8.14
N TRP A 197 -0.41 13.27 9.11
CA TRP A 197 -1.68 13.22 9.85
C TRP A 197 -2.04 14.52 10.58
N SER A 198 -1.14 15.51 10.69
CA SER A 198 -1.45 16.82 11.30
C SER A 198 -2.61 17.54 10.62
N LYS A 199 -2.87 17.23 9.33
CA LYS A 199 -4.05 17.70 8.59
C LYS A 199 -5.37 17.13 9.12
N TYR A 200 -5.31 16.01 9.85
CA TYR A 200 -6.47 15.26 10.35
C TYR A 200 -6.38 15.02 11.87
N PRO A 201 -6.36 16.07 12.70
CA PRO A 201 -6.17 15.95 14.14
C PRO A 201 -7.30 15.12 14.82
N SER A 202 -8.53 15.25 14.34
CA SER A 202 -9.66 14.47 14.85
C SER A 202 -9.53 12.97 14.54
N MET A 203 -9.01 12.62 13.35
CA MET A 203 -8.69 11.24 13.00
C MET A 203 -7.64 10.68 13.95
N LYS A 204 -6.52 11.40 14.12
CA LYS A 204 -5.44 10.98 15.02
C LYS A 204 -5.95 10.74 16.43
N LYS A 205 -6.69 11.71 17.00
CA LYS A 205 -7.24 11.62 18.36
C LYS A 205 -8.20 10.44 18.52
N THR A 206 -9.03 10.17 17.52
CA THR A 206 -10.00 9.07 17.55
C THR A 206 -9.30 7.71 17.50
N VAL A 207 -8.30 7.57 16.63
CA VAL A 207 -7.46 6.36 16.52
C VAL A 207 -6.70 6.12 17.83
N ASP A 208 -6.04 7.15 18.37
CA ASP A 208 -5.32 7.03 19.65
C ASP A 208 -6.25 6.59 20.78
N ALA A 209 -7.41 7.23 20.91
CA ALA A 209 -8.40 6.88 21.93
C ALA A 209 -8.92 5.44 21.78
N ALA A 210 -9.14 4.98 20.55
CA ALA A 210 -9.57 3.62 20.29
C ALA A 210 -8.50 2.59 20.69
N ILE A 211 -7.24 2.83 20.32
CA ILE A 211 -6.12 1.96 20.70
C ILE A 211 -6.00 1.90 22.23
N LEU A 212 -6.03 3.03 22.93
CA LEU A 212 -5.95 3.07 24.39
C LEU A 212 -7.13 2.34 25.05
N LYS A 213 -8.35 2.52 24.54
CA LYS A 213 -9.54 1.83 25.06
C LYS A 213 -9.48 0.32 24.83
N PHE A 214 -9.02 -0.12 23.67
CA PHE A 214 -8.78 -1.54 23.37
C PHE A 214 -7.78 -2.15 24.36
N ARG A 215 -6.66 -1.47 24.62
CA ARG A 215 -5.65 -1.93 25.59
C ARG A 215 -6.20 -2.06 26.99
N SER A 216 -7.01 -1.08 27.41
CA SER A 216 -7.71 -1.12 28.69
C SER A 216 -8.63 -2.34 28.78
N LYS A 217 -9.45 -2.59 27.75
CA LYS A 217 -10.33 -3.78 27.67
C LYS A 217 -9.55 -5.11 27.72
N LYS A 218 -8.36 -5.18 27.13
CA LYS A 218 -7.47 -6.36 27.16
C LYS A 218 -6.59 -6.45 28.43
N ASN A 219 -6.74 -5.53 29.39
CA ASN A 219 -5.95 -5.46 30.61
C ASN A 219 -4.43 -5.34 30.37
N TYR A 220 -4.01 -4.73 29.26
CA TYR A 220 -2.59 -4.49 29.00
C TYR A 220 -2.04 -3.38 29.90
N ARG A 221 -1.11 -3.73 30.79
CA ARG A 221 -0.57 -2.83 31.84
C ARG A 221 0.57 -1.92 31.39
N ASN A 222 1.13 -2.15 30.21
CA ASN A 222 2.24 -1.37 29.68
C ASN A 222 1.79 0.04 29.26
N ARG A 223 2.49 1.08 29.76
CA ARG A 223 2.30 2.50 29.43
C ARG A 223 3.22 3.00 28.31
N LYS A 224 3.30 2.27 27.19
CA LYS A 224 3.98 2.75 25.99
C LYS A 224 3.11 3.78 25.28
N ASP A 225 3.73 4.85 24.81
CA ASP A 225 3.08 5.84 23.96
C ASP A 225 2.81 5.29 22.56
N ILE A 226 1.76 5.80 21.92
CA ILE A 226 1.42 5.48 20.54
C ILE A 226 2.34 6.29 19.63
N THR A 227 3.12 5.60 18.80
CA THR A 227 4.05 6.23 17.87
C THR A 227 3.41 6.29 16.49
N TRP A 228 3.29 7.50 15.94
CA TRP A 228 2.85 7.72 14.57
C TRP A 228 4.06 7.89 13.65
N VAL A 229 4.02 7.23 12.51
CA VAL A 229 5.09 7.24 11.50
C VAL A 229 4.50 7.60 10.16
N ARG A 230 5.09 8.59 9.50
CA ARG A 230 4.81 8.87 8.09
C ARG A 230 5.67 7.92 7.26
N VAL A 231 5.02 7.08 6.45
CA VAL A 231 5.74 6.16 5.54
C VAL A 231 6.07 6.92 4.25
N GLN A 232 7.31 6.81 3.80
CA GLN A 232 7.70 7.33 2.50
C GLN A 232 7.11 6.45 1.40
N CYS A 233 6.21 7.03 0.63
CA CYS A 233 5.45 6.35 -0.42
C CYS A 233 5.60 7.11 -1.75
N PRO A 234 5.48 6.42 -2.90
CA PRO A 234 5.34 7.09 -4.19
C PRO A 234 4.24 8.16 -4.13
N GLN A 235 4.51 9.32 -4.73
CA GLN A 235 3.61 10.47 -4.69
C GLN A 235 2.81 10.57 -5.99
N GLN A 236 1.53 10.92 -5.89
CA GLN A 236 0.68 11.18 -7.05
C GLN A 236 1.03 12.53 -7.68
N ASN A 237 0.78 12.65 -8.99
CA ASN A 237 1.02 13.89 -9.75
C ASN A 237 -0.29 14.55 -10.23
N ASN A 238 -1.45 14.06 -9.78
CA ASN A 238 -2.77 14.58 -10.09
C ASN A 238 -3.67 14.59 -8.84
N SER A 239 -4.94 14.97 -8.98
CA SER A 239 -5.89 15.08 -7.86
C SER A 239 -6.82 13.87 -7.68
N ILE A 240 -6.76 12.86 -8.55
CA ILE A 240 -7.76 11.78 -8.62
C ILE A 240 -7.20 10.41 -8.18
N ASP A 241 -5.88 10.25 -8.16
CA ASP A 241 -5.23 8.95 -7.96
C ASP A 241 -5.20 8.46 -6.51
N CYS A 242 -5.51 9.30 -5.52
CA CYS A 242 -5.31 8.96 -4.10
C CYS A 242 -5.97 7.64 -3.69
N GLY A 243 -7.20 7.37 -4.18
CA GLY A 243 -7.88 6.10 -3.97
C GLY A 243 -7.10 4.92 -4.55
N PHE A 244 -6.60 5.02 -5.78
CA PHE A 244 -5.79 3.96 -6.41
C PHE A 244 -4.47 3.70 -5.67
N PHE A 245 -3.84 4.75 -5.14
CA PHE A 245 -2.64 4.59 -4.29
C PHE A 245 -2.96 3.85 -3.00
N VAL A 246 -4.08 4.16 -2.34
CA VAL A 246 -4.54 3.42 -1.14
C VAL A 246 -4.77 1.94 -1.44
N LEU A 247 -5.44 1.62 -2.56
CA LEU A 247 -5.62 0.24 -3.00
C LEU A 247 -4.27 -0.48 -3.21
N ARG A 248 -3.33 0.20 -3.87
CA ARG A 248 -1.99 -0.32 -4.12
C ARG A 248 -1.20 -0.53 -2.82
N PHE A 249 -1.23 0.41 -1.89
CA PHE A 249 -0.51 0.30 -0.62
C PHE A 249 -0.95 -0.95 0.15
N MET A 250 -2.26 -1.16 0.28
CA MET A 250 -2.79 -2.36 0.95
C MET A 250 -2.32 -3.63 0.24
N ARG A 251 -2.48 -3.70 -1.09
CA ARG A 251 -2.05 -4.86 -1.90
C ARG A 251 -0.57 -5.15 -1.73
N ASP A 252 0.29 -4.14 -1.86
CA ASP A 252 1.74 -4.33 -1.84
C ASP A 252 2.21 -4.76 -0.44
N ILE A 253 1.65 -4.21 0.64
CA ILE A 253 1.96 -4.64 2.02
C ILE A 253 1.57 -6.11 2.23
N ILE A 254 0.38 -6.52 1.78
CA ILE A 254 -0.13 -7.88 1.94
C ILE A 254 0.68 -8.88 1.09
N ALA A 255 0.80 -8.61 -0.22
CA ALA A 255 1.40 -9.54 -1.18
C ALA A 255 2.89 -9.77 -0.91
N LEU A 256 3.61 -8.74 -0.45
CA LEU A 256 5.02 -8.84 -0.11
C LEU A 256 5.25 -9.20 1.36
N ASN A 257 4.18 -9.35 2.14
CA ASN A 257 4.18 -9.60 3.58
C ASN A 257 5.13 -8.66 4.36
N LEU A 258 5.29 -7.43 3.87
CA LEU A 258 6.38 -6.55 4.27
C LEU A 258 6.22 -6.19 5.75
N PRO A 259 7.33 -6.17 6.53
CA PRO A 259 7.34 -5.33 7.71
C PRO A 259 7.20 -3.88 7.24
N ILE A 260 6.28 -3.12 7.84
CA ILE A 260 6.29 -1.66 7.65
C ILE A 260 7.47 -1.13 8.47
N ASP A 261 8.66 -1.16 7.87
CA ASP A 261 9.90 -0.60 8.42
C ASP A 261 10.10 0.81 7.86
N THR A 262 10.55 1.72 8.72
CA THR A 262 10.70 3.15 8.44
C THR A 262 11.94 3.48 7.62
N ASN A 263 12.89 2.54 7.54
CA ASN A 263 14.20 2.75 6.88
C ASN A 263 14.31 2.09 5.50
N VAL A 264 13.35 1.23 5.17
CA VAL A 264 13.19 0.68 3.81
C VAL A 264 11.85 1.23 3.34
N GLY A 265 11.87 2.41 2.71
CA GLY A 265 10.68 2.92 2.05
C GLY A 265 10.05 1.82 1.18
N ILE A 266 8.74 1.86 0.95
CA ILE A 266 8.12 0.97 -0.04
C ILE A 266 8.85 1.27 -1.35
N GLY A 267 9.74 0.35 -1.75
CA GLY A 267 10.90 0.67 -2.57
C GLY A 267 10.52 1.30 -3.91
N PRO A 268 11.45 2.05 -4.54
CA PRO A 268 11.21 2.57 -5.87
C PRO A 268 10.92 1.42 -6.84
N VAL A 269 9.91 1.62 -7.68
CA VAL A 269 9.72 0.82 -8.90
C VAL A 269 11.03 0.92 -9.69
N ALA A 270 11.51 -0.19 -10.26
CA ALA A 270 12.67 -0.20 -11.16
C ALA A 270 12.55 0.94 -12.19
N THR A 271 13.39 1.96 -12.06
CA THR A 271 13.50 3.07 -13.02
C THR A 271 14.49 2.68 -14.10
N THR A 272 14.17 2.93 -15.37
CA THR A 272 15.19 2.93 -16.42
C THR A 272 16.13 4.12 -16.24
N GLU A 273 17.33 4.05 -16.81
CA GLU A 273 18.43 5.03 -16.66
C GLU A 273 18.08 6.47 -17.11
N ASP A 274 16.88 6.70 -17.64
CA ASP A 274 16.38 8.01 -18.08
C ASP A 274 15.44 8.70 -17.07
N GLY A 275 15.24 8.13 -15.87
CA GLY A 275 14.39 8.73 -14.84
C GLY A 275 12.89 8.70 -15.17
N SER A 276 12.48 7.96 -16.20
CA SER A 276 11.08 7.63 -16.44
C SER A 276 10.66 6.46 -15.53
N VAL A 277 9.52 6.62 -14.85
CA VAL A 277 8.91 5.54 -14.06
C VAL A 277 8.50 4.44 -15.03
N ASN A 278 8.93 3.19 -14.76
CA ASN A 278 8.53 2.01 -15.53
C ASN A 278 7.03 2.06 -15.87
N ASP A 279 6.74 1.99 -17.16
CA ASP A 279 5.45 2.17 -17.81
C ASP A 279 4.33 1.19 -17.38
N THR A 280 4.55 0.38 -16.36
CA THR A 280 3.53 -0.52 -15.82
C THR A 280 2.43 0.23 -15.05
N VAL A 281 2.71 1.45 -14.59
CA VAL A 281 1.72 2.34 -13.94
C VAL A 281 1.13 3.36 -14.93
N ARG A 282 1.83 3.67 -16.03
CA ARG A 282 1.42 4.67 -17.03
C ARG A 282 0.83 4.10 -18.32
N ARG A 283 0.88 2.80 -18.56
CA ARG A 283 0.19 2.23 -19.73
C ARG A 283 -1.31 2.52 -19.60
N PRO A 284 -1.89 3.30 -20.52
CA PRO A 284 -3.33 3.29 -20.70
C PRO A 284 -3.74 1.83 -20.92
N MET A 285 -4.93 1.45 -20.46
CA MET A 285 -5.62 0.33 -21.08
C MET A 285 -5.63 0.59 -22.57
N ARG A 286 -4.72 -0.07 -23.32
CA ARG A 286 -4.73 0.01 -24.77
C ARG A 286 -5.98 -0.77 -25.16
N THR A 287 -7.04 -0.05 -25.46
CA THR A 287 -8.31 -0.57 -25.94
C THR A 287 -8.05 -1.39 -27.19
N LYS A 288 -8.05 -2.71 -27.04
CA LYS A 288 -8.36 -3.59 -28.16
C LYS A 288 -9.74 -4.18 -27.90
N LYS A 289 -10.69 -3.51 -28.57
CA LYS A 289 -12.09 -3.89 -28.86
C LYS A 289 -13.02 -4.01 -27.64
N LEU A 290 -13.59 -2.87 -27.25
CA LEU A 290 -14.96 -2.87 -26.72
C LEU A 290 -15.94 -3.35 -27.83
N PRO A 291 -17.05 -4.03 -27.45
CA PRO A 291 -18.15 -4.34 -28.35
C PRO A 291 -18.64 -3.09 -29.11
N SER A 292 -18.97 -3.24 -30.39
CA SER A 292 -19.10 -2.13 -31.37
C SER A 292 -20.22 -1.12 -31.13
N LYS A 293 -20.92 -1.14 -30.00
CA LYS A 293 -22.11 -0.30 -29.75
C LYS A 293 -21.87 0.99 -28.96
N TYR A 294 -20.62 1.32 -28.60
CA TYR A 294 -20.28 2.50 -27.80
C TYR A 294 -19.18 3.40 -28.43
N LYS A 295 -18.97 3.32 -29.75
CA LYS A 295 -17.80 3.92 -30.41
C LYS A 295 -17.84 5.44 -30.67
N ASP A 296 -19.00 6.09 -30.58
CA ASP A 296 -19.15 7.39 -31.26
C ASP A 296 -19.05 8.65 -30.40
N HIS A 297 -18.60 8.59 -29.13
CA HIS A 297 -18.64 9.78 -28.26
C HIS A 297 -17.42 10.14 -27.42
N ILE A 298 -16.21 9.61 -27.65
CA ILE A 298 -15.04 10.05 -26.87
C ILE A 298 -13.79 10.20 -27.75
N VAL A 299 -13.47 11.46 -28.09
CA VAL A 299 -12.17 11.87 -28.61
C VAL A 299 -11.31 12.31 -27.42
N TYR A 300 -10.19 11.61 -27.21
CA TYR A 300 -9.23 11.86 -26.13
C TYR A 300 -8.34 13.06 -26.45
N LYS A 301 -8.16 13.97 -25.50
CA LYS A 301 -7.03 14.91 -25.44
C LYS A 301 -6.22 14.59 -24.18
#